data_AF-A0A1U8N0E6-F1
#
_entry.id   AF-A0A1U8N0E6-F1
#
_cell.length_a   1.000
_cell.length_b   1.000
_cell.length_c   1.000
_cell.angle_alpha   90.00
_cell.angle_beta   90.00
_cell.angle_gamma   90.00
#
_symmetry.space_group_name_H-M   'P 1'
#
loop_
_entity.id
_entity.type
_entity.pdbx_description
1 polymer ?
#
loop_
_entity_poly.entity_id
_entity_poly.type
_entity_poly.pdbx_seq_one_letter_code
_entity_poly.pdbx_strand_id
1 'polypeptide(L)'
;MEENGSRAEALRLLGIAEKLLQNRDFNGSREFAILAQETEPLLDGSDQVLAVADVLLAADKKINGQHDWYSILQVDRRSEDNDLIKKQYRRLALLLHPDKNKYPFA
;
A
#
# COMPACT_ATOMS: atom_id res chain seq x y z
N MET A 1 2.04 -28.90 -10.57
CA MET A 1 0.84 -28.31 -11.21
C MET A 1 0.04 -27.44 -10.23
N GLU A 2 0.69 -26.78 -9.26
CA GLU A 2 0.01 -25.95 -8.24
C GLU A 2 0.13 -24.43 -8.50
N GLU A 3 1.09 -23.99 -9.31
CA GLU A 3 1.34 -22.56 -9.64
C GLU A 3 0.14 -21.82 -10.24
N ASN A 4 -0.75 -22.51 -10.96
CA ASN A 4 -1.91 -21.86 -11.57
C ASN A 4 -3.04 -21.57 -10.57
N GLY A 5 -3.11 -22.32 -9.46
CA GLY A 5 -4.13 -22.14 -8.43
C GLY A 5 -3.81 -20.97 -7.51
N SER A 6 -2.57 -20.91 -7.01
CA SER A 6 -2.09 -19.85 -6.13
C SER A 6 -2.19 -18.48 -6.79
N ARG A 7 -1.76 -18.36 -8.05
CA ARG A 7 -1.82 -17.09 -8.78
C ARG A 7 -3.24 -16.61 -9.03
N ALA A 8 -4.16 -17.51 -9.37
CA ALA A 8 -5.56 -17.16 -9.58
C ALA A 8 -6.24 -16.70 -8.28
N GLU A 9 -5.90 -17.35 -7.16
CA GLU A 9 -6.37 -16.94 -5.84
C GLU A 9 -5.81 -15.57 -5.43
N ALA A 10 -4.52 -15.35 -5.63
CA ALA A 10 -3.86 -14.07 -5.33
C ALA A 10 -4.48 -12.91 -6.12
N LEU A 11 -4.79 -13.11 -7.42
CA LEU A 11 -5.52 -12.13 -8.23
C LEU A 11 -6.94 -11.87 -7.70
N ARG A 12 -7.64 -12.91 -7.23
CA ARG A 12 -8.96 -12.76 -6.61
C ARG A 12 -8.89 -11.93 -5.33
N LEU A 13 -7.89 -12.18 -4.47
CA LEU A 13 -7.65 -11.42 -3.25
C LEU A 13 -7.33 -9.96 -3.56
N LEU A 14 -6.48 -9.70 -4.55
CA LEU A 14 -6.15 -8.34 -5.00
C LEU A 14 -7.38 -7.59 -5.53
N GLY A 15 -8.25 -8.26 -6.30
CA GLY A 15 -9.51 -7.66 -6.75
C GLY A 15 -10.49 -7.36 -5.61
N ILE A 16 -10.44 -8.10 -4.49
CA ILE A 16 -11.18 -7.74 -3.27
C ILE A 16 -10.54 -6.52 -2.60
N ALA A 17 -9.21 -6.49 -2.49
CA ALA A 17 -8.48 -5.37 -1.92
C ALA A 17 -8.76 -4.05 -2.64
N GLU A 18 -8.85 -4.09 -3.98
CA GLU A 18 -9.22 -2.93 -4.80
C GLU A 18 -10.66 -2.46 -4.50
N LYS A 19 -11.63 -3.38 -4.44
CA LYS A 19 -13.03 -3.02 -4.12
C LYS A 19 -13.16 -2.40 -2.73
N LEU A 20 -12.44 -2.93 -1.75
CA LEU A 20 -12.40 -2.37 -0.40
C LEU A 20 -11.76 -0.98 -0.40
N LEU A 21 -10.68 -0.80 -1.18
CA LEU A 21 -10.04 0.50 -1.38
C LEU A 21 -11.03 1.52 -1.94
N GLN A 22 -11.76 1.19 -3.01
CA GLN A 22 -12.81 2.04 -3.61
C GLN A 22 -13.87 2.47 -2.58
N ASN A 23 -14.26 1.54 -1.70
CA ASN A 23 -15.24 1.79 -0.64
C ASN A 23 -14.67 2.51 0.59
N ARG A 24 -13.39 2.91 0.55
CA ARG A 24 -12.63 3.54 1.64
C ARG A 24 -12.47 2.67 2.89
N ASP A 25 -12.61 1.35 2.74
CA ASP A 25 -12.21 0.40 3.77
C ASP A 25 -10.72 0.09 3.62
N PHE A 26 -9.89 0.99 4.16
CA PHE A 26 -8.44 0.91 3.99
C PHE A 26 -7.81 -0.22 4.83
N ASN A 27 -8.37 -0.56 5.98
CA ASN A 27 -7.86 -1.67 6.79
C ASN A 27 -8.14 -3.01 6.11
N GLY A 28 -9.38 -3.22 5.64
CA GLY A 28 -9.73 -4.43 4.89
C GLY A 28 -8.93 -4.53 3.59
N SER A 29 -8.81 -3.43 2.83
CA SER A 29 -7.99 -3.40 1.62
C SER A 29 -6.55 -3.83 1.89
N ARG A 30 -5.93 -3.29 2.95
CA ARG A 30 -4.57 -3.63 3.36
C ARG A 30 -4.42 -5.10 3.72
N GLU A 31 -5.32 -5.67 4.52
CA GLU A 31 -5.28 -7.08 4.90
C GLU A 31 -5.35 -8.01 3.68
N PHE A 32 -6.29 -7.75 2.76
CA PHE A 32 -6.42 -8.56 1.55
C PHE A 32 -5.24 -8.42 0.59
N ALA A 33 -4.63 -7.23 0.50
CA ALA A 33 -3.44 -7.03 -0.32
C ALA A 33 -2.20 -7.74 0.27
N ILE A 34 -2.07 -7.80 1.61
CA ILE A 34 -1.05 -8.64 2.28
C ILE A 34 -1.28 -10.12 1.95
N LEU A 35 -2.51 -10.61 2.11
CA LEU A 35 -2.84 -12.01 1.79
C LEU A 35 -2.55 -12.36 0.33
N ALA A 36 -2.83 -11.45 -0.59
CA ALA A 36 -2.51 -11.62 -2.01
C ALA A 36 -0.99 -11.76 -2.22
N GLN A 37 -0.19 -10.92 -1.56
CA GLN A 37 1.27 -10.98 -1.62
C GLN A 37 1.86 -12.22 -0.93
N GLU A 38 1.28 -12.69 0.18
CA GLU A 38 1.69 -13.93 0.83
C GLU A 38 1.38 -15.17 -0.03
N THR A 39 0.27 -15.13 -0.78
CA THR A 39 -0.14 -16.20 -1.70
C THR A 39 0.73 -16.23 -2.96
N GLU A 40 1.08 -15.06 -3.50
CA GLU A 40 1.96 -14.91 -4.66
C GLU A 40 2.88 -13.68 -4.47
N PRO A 41 4.11 -13.87 -3.97
CA PRO A 41 5.03 -12.77 -3.65
C PRO A 41 5.39 -11.86 -4.82
N LEU A 42 5.31 -12.37 -6.05
CA LEU A 42 5.61 -11.64 -7.28
C LEU A 42 4.35 -11.13 -7.99
N LEU A 43 3.22 -11.02 -7.27
CA LEU A 43 1.98 -10.49 -7.81
C LEU A 43 2.07 -8.97 -8.02
N ASP A 44 2.01 -8.56 -9.28
CA ASP A 44 1.95 -7.15 -9.67
C ASP A 44 0.73 -6.44 -9.07
N GLY A 45 0.96 -5.25 -8.48
CA GLY A 45 -0.09 -4.35 -8.01
C GLY A 45 -0.50 -4.51 -6.55
N SER A 46 -0.13 -5.62 -5.89
CA SER A 46 -0.35 -5.79 -4.45
C SER A 46 0.39 -4.72 -3.63
N ASP A 47 1.64 -4.43 -3.99
CA ASP A 47 2.48 -3.38 -3.42
C ASP A 47 1.92 -1.97 -3.66
N GLN A 48 1.33 -1.72 -4.82
CA GLN A 48 0.67 -0.47 -5.18
C GLN A 48 -0.57 -0.22 -4.31
N VAL A 49 -1.45 -1.23 -4.19
CA VAL A 49 -2.64 -1.15 -3.33
C VAL A 49 -2.24 -0.95 -1.86
N LEU A 50 -1.24 -1.69 -1.37
CA LEU A 50 -0.71 -1.54 -0.02
C LEU A 50 -0.17 -0.12 0.23
N ALA A 51 0.61 0.41 -0.70
CA ALA A 51 1.15 1.77 -0.57
C ALA A 51 0.04 2.82 -0.44
N VAL A 52 -1.01 2.72 -1.26
CA VAL A 52 -2.16 3.65 -1.17
C VAL A 52 -2.85 3.49 0.18
N ALA A 53 -3.20 2.26 0.57
CA ALA A 53 -3.92 1.99 1.81
C ALA A 53 -3.14 2.47 3.05
N ASP A 54 -1.85 2.17 3.14
CA ASP A 54 -0.99 2.57 4.26
C ASP A 54 -0.86 4.10 4.36
N VAL A 55 -0.67 4.79 3.22
CA VAL A 55 -0.58 6.26 3.20
C VAL A 55 -1.89 6.91 3.64
N LEU A 56 -3.04 6.41 3.17
CA LEU A 56 -4.35 6.94 3.56
C LEU A 56 -4.65 6.69 5.04
N LEU A 57 -4.34 5.48 5.55
CA LEU A 57 -4.46 5.15 6.97
C LEU A 57 -3.58 6.04 7.86
N ALA A 58 -2.36 6.32 7.42
CA ALA A 58 -1.45 7.23 8.13
C ALA A 58 -1.92 8.68 8.08
N ALA A 59 -2.44 9.12 6.93
CA ALA A 59 -2.92 10.49 6.73
C ALA A 59 -4.19 10.81 7.54
N ASP A 60 -5.04 9.81 7.81
CA ASP A 60 -6.25 9.95 8.62
C ASP A 60 -5.91 10.23 10.10
N LYS A 61 -4.79 9.68 10.60
CA LYS A 61 -4.32 9.89 11.97
C LYS A 61 -3.64 11.25 12.12
N LYS A 62 -4.40 12.27 12.52
CA LYS A 62 -3.87 13.60 12.82
C LYS A 62 -3.37 13.73 14.25
N ILE A 63 -2.23 14.38 14.43
CA ILE A 63 -1.66 14.75 15.73
C ILE A 63 -1.80 16.27 15.87
N ASN A 64 -2.54 16.73 16.89
CA ASN A 64 -2.82 18.16 17.09
C ASN A 64 -3.37 18.85 15.83
N GLY A 65 -4.20 18.13 15.05
CA GLY A 65 -4.78 18.64 13.80
C GLY A 65 -3.86 18.62 12.58
N GLN A 66 -2.60 18.20 12.73
CA GLN A 66 -1.62 18.11 11.63
C GLN A 66 -1.39 16.66 11.21
N HIS A 67 -0.99 16.47 9.94
CA HIS A 67 -0.61 15.17 9.43
C HIS A 67 0.72 14.72 10.05
N ASP A 68 0.80 13.43 10.38
CA ASP A 68 2.04 12.81 10.76
C ASP A 68 2.84 12.41 9.52
N TRP A 69 3.66 13.34 9.04
CA TRP A 69 4.46 13.17 7.82
C TRP A 69 5.41 11.98 7.88
N TYR A 70 5.94 11.64 9.06
CA TYR A 70 6.81 10.48 9.24
C TYR A 70 6.04 9.17 9.07
N SER A 71 4.84 9.07 9.67
CA SER A 71 3.97 7.90 9.45
C SER A 71 3.50 7.77 8.00
N ILE A 72 3.17 8.88 7.33
CA ILE A 72 2.82 8.87 5.89
C ILE A 72 4.00 8.36 5.06
N LEU A 73 5.20 8.80 5.38
CA LEU A 73 6.42 8.31 4.77
C LEU A 73 6.81 6.92 5.29
N GLN A 74 6.05 6.26 6.17
CA GLN A 74 6.37 4.93 6.72
C GLN A 74 7.77 4.87 7.38
N VAL A 75 8.18 5.96 8.04
CA VAL A 75 9.44 6.05 8.79
C VAL A 75 9.19 6.36 10.26
N ASP A 76 10.13 5.97 11.13
CA ASP A 76 10.05 6.29 12.55
C ASP A 76 10.08 7.82 12.76
N ARG A 77 9.20 8.34 13.61
CA ARG A 77 9.10 9.78 13.94
C ARG A 77 10.39 10.37 14.52
N ARG A 78 11.25 9.54 15.11
CA ARG A 78 12.54 9.92 15.68
C ARG A 78 13.70 9.72 14.70
N SER A 79 13.41 9.38 13.45
CA SER A 79 14.45 9.19 12.44
C SER A 79 15.08 10.53 12.06
N GLU A 80 16.40 10.61 12.25
CA GLU A 80 17.25 11.72 11.77
C GLU A 80 18.02 11.34 10.49
N ASP A 81 17.80 10.12 9.98
CA ASP A 81 18.45 9.60 8.77
C ASP A 81 17.78 10.15 7.51
N ASN A 82 18.37 11.22 6.98
CA ASN A 82 17.91 11.86 5.75
C ASN A 82 17.96 10.94 4.53
N ASP A 83 18.87 9.97 4.49
CA ASP A 83 18.98 9.06 3.34
C ASP A 83 17.89 8.01 3.37
N LEU A 84 17.51 7.51 4.57
CA LEU A 84 16.33 6.68 4.76
C LEU A 84 15.05 7.40 4.31
N ILE A 85 14.86 8.66 4.74
CA ILE A 85 13.70 9.47 4.35
C ILE A 85 13.62 9.64 2.83
N LYS A 86 14.73 10.01 2.18
CA LYS A 86 14.79 10.15 0.71
C LYS A 86 14.51 8.83 -0.01
N LYS A 87 15.05 7.72 0.49
CA LYS A 87 14.84 6.39 -0.09
C LYS A 87 13.36 6.01 -0.05
N GLN A 88 12.72 6.20 1.09
CA GLN A 88 11.33 5.84 1.28
C GLN A 88 10.38 6.78 0.51
N TYR A 89 10.67 8.09 0.43
CA TYR A 89 9.98 9.00 -0.46
C TYR A 89 10.03 8.55 -1.92
N ARG A 90 11.22 8.21 -2.45
CA ARG A 90 11.37 7.74 -3.83
C ARG A 90 10.60 6.45 -4.09
N ARG A 91 10.60 5.52 -3.12
CA ARG A 91 9.82 4.28 -3.20
C ARG A 91 8.33 4.57 -3.30
N LEU A 92 7.78 5.39 -2.40
CA LEU A 92 6.36 5.76 -2.42
C LEU A 92 5.99 6.53 -3.68
N ALA A 93 6.82 7.47 -4.13
CA ALA A 93 6.59 8.21 -5.37
C ALA A 93 6.48 7.29 -6.60
N LEU A 94 7.22 6.18 -6.65
CA LEU A 94 7.10 5.19 -7.72
C LEU A 94 5.83 4.34 -7.62
N LEU A 95 5.44 3.95 -6.40
CA LEU A 95 4.27 3.11 -6.14
C LEU A 95 2.95 3.87 -6.26
N LEU A 96 2.96 5.18 -5.98
CA LEU A 96 1.78 6.04 -5.98
C LEU A 96 1.67 6.88 -7.26
N HIS A 97 2.60 6.79 -8.20
CA HIS A 97 2.53 7.63 -9.39
C HIS A 97 1.31 7.29 -10.26
N PRO A 98 0.46 8.26 -10.67
CA PRO A 98 -0.79 7.99 -11.39
C PRO A 98 -0.56 7.34 -12.77
N ASP A 99 0.60 7.57 -13.39
CA ASP A 99 0.94 6.92 -14.65
C ASP A 99 1.10 5.40 -14.50
N LYS A 100 1.59 4.93 -13.34
CA LYS A 100 1.95 3.52 -13.10
C LYS A 100 0.96 2.78 -12.22
N ASN A 101 0.37 3.45 -11.24
CA ASN A 101 -0.63 2.89 -10.34
C ASN A 101 -2.03 3.26 -10.85
N LYS A 102 -2.80 2.23 -11.21
CA LYS A 102 -4.17 2.39 -11.75
C LYS A 102 -5.24 2.14 -10.69
N TYR A 103 -4.84 1.86 -9.46
CA TYR A 103 -5.75 1.66 -8.36
C TYR A 103 -6.32 3.00 -7.87
N PRO A 104 -7.50 2.98 -7.24
CA PRO A 104 -8.12 4.18 -6.68
C PRO A 104 -7.20 4.93 -5.73
N PHE A 105 -7.28 6.26 -5.75
CA PHE A 105 -6.51 7.16 -4.85
C PHE A 105 -4.98 7.15 -5.06
N ALA A 106 -4.49 6.60 -6.17
CA ALA A 106 -3.14 6.85 -6.66
C ALA A 106 -2.97 8.28 -7.20
#